data_AF-A0A7C9VJS2-F1
#
_entry.id   AF-A0A7C9VJS2-F1
#
_cell.length_a   1.000
_cell.length_b   1.000
_cell.length_c   1.000
_cell.angle_alpha   90.00
_cell.angle_beta   90.00
_cell.angle_gamma   90.00
#
_symmetry.space_group_name_H-M   'P 1'
#
loop_
_entity.id
_entity.type
_entity.pdbx_description
1 polymer ?
#
loop_
_entity_poly.entity_id
_entity_poly.type
_entity_poly.pdbx_seq_one_letter_code
_entity_poly.pdbx_strand_id
1 'polypeptide(L)' 'LQKTLGLTVFMVTHDLASLNTVCDRVAALADGKIVAIGSMSELLRSEHPWVKAYFHGKRSQMLQPRKI' A
#
# COMPACT_ATOMS: atom_id res chain seq x y z
N LEU A 1 -5.26 -6.08 -16.69
CA LEU A 1 -5.55 -4.78 -17.36
C LEU A 1 -4.29 -3.95 -17.54
N GLN A 2 -3.63 -3.43 -16.49
CA GLN A 2 -2.37 -2.68 -16.62
C GLN A 2 -1.32 -3.43 -17.48
N LYS A 3 -0.98 -4.68 -17.11
CA LYS A 3 -0.02 -5.51 -17.87
C LYS A 3 -0.50 -5.89 -19.27
N THR A 4 -1.80 -6.06 -19.47
CA THR A 4 -2.40 -6.49 -20.74
C THR A 4 -2.45 -5.36 -21.77
N LEU A 5 -2.63 -4.12 -21.32
CA LEU A 5 -2.78 -2.93 -22.16
C LEU A 5 -1.53 -2.03 -22.18
N GLY A 6 -0.48 -2.37 -21.42
CA GLY A 6 0.75 -1.58 -21.35
C GLY A 6 0.58 -0.20 -20.72
N LEU A 7 -0.41 -0.03 -19.82
CA LEU A 7 -0.74 1.28 -19.24
C LEU A 7 0.11 1.60 -18.02
N THR A 8 0.52 2.87 -17.91
CA THR A 8 1.01 3.42 -16.64
C THR A 8 -0.18 3.86 -15.80
N VAL A 9 -0.29 3.34 -14.58
CA VAL A 9 -1.39 3.64 -13.66
C VAL A 9 -0.83 4.39 -12.46
N PHE A 10 -1.35 5.59 -12.21
CA PHE A 10 -1.12 6.33 -10.98
C PHE A 10 -2.40 6.29 -10.14
N MET A 11 -2.32 5.71 -8.96
CA MET A 11 -3.49 5.49 -8.10
C MET A 11 -3.26 6.15 -6.75
N VAL A 12 -4.26 6.92 -6.31
CA VAL A 12 -4.32 7.50 -4.96
C VAL A 12 -5.52 6.88 -4.26
N THR A 13 -5.26 6.10 -3.22
CA THR A 13 -6.30 5.43 -2.44
C THR A 13 -5.83 5.20 -1.01
N HIS A 14 -6.78 4.94 -0.14
CA HIS A 14 -6.53 4.45 1.21
C HIS A 14 -6.81 2.94 1.36
N ASP A 15 -7.21 2.27 0.30
CA ASP A 15 -7.43 0.82 0.31
C ASP A 15 -6.13 0.06 0.00
N LEU A 16 -5.69 -0.75 0.97
CA LEU A 16 -4.48 -1.55 0.86
C LEU A 16 -4.63 -2.73 -0.11
N ALA A 17 -5.82 -3.31 -0.23
CA ALA A 17 -6.05 -4.46 -1.10
C ALA A 17 -5.89 -4.07 -2.58
N SER A 18 -6.45 -2.92 -2.96
CA SER A 18 -6.26 -2.32 -4.29
C SER A 18 -4.79 -2.04 -4.58
N LEU A 19 -4.06 -1.41 -3.64
CA LEU A 19 -2.63 -1.11 -3.81
C LEU A 19 -1.81 -2.40 -3.99
N ASN A 20 -2.08 -3.44 -3.20
CA ASN A 20 -1.38 -4.72 -3.29
C ASN A 20 -1.66 -5.47 -4.60
N THR A 21 -2.83 -5.24 -5.20
CA THR A 21 -3.25 -5.94 -6.43
C THR A 21 -2.78 -5.23 -7.69
N VAL A 22 -2.72 -3.90 -7.68
CA VAL A 22 -2.52 -3.08 -8.88
C VAL A 22 -1.16 -2.41 -8.95
N CYS A 23 -0.58 -2.01 -7.81
CA CYS A 23 0.60 -1.15 -7.80
C CYS A 23 1.89 -1.94 -7.54
N ASP A 24 2.88 -1.75 -8.41
CA ASP A 24 4.23 -2.30 -8.22
C ASP A 24 5.04 -1.49 -7.19
N ARG A 25 4.70 -0.21 -7.02
CA ARG A 25 5.33 0.73 -6.07
C ARG A 25 4.27 1.58 -5.37
N VAL A 26 4.46 1.82 -4.09
CA VAL A 26 3.56 2.59 -3.23
C VAL A 26 4.37 3.66 -2.49
N ALA A 27 3.84 4.88 -2.44
CA ALA A 27 4.36 5.96 -1.61
C ALA A 27 3.38 6.27 -0.48
N ALA A 28 3.86 6.26 0.75
CA ALA A 28 3.12 6.68 1.93
C ALA A 28 3.29 8.18 2.12
N LEU A 29 2.19 8.93 2.10
CA LEU A 29 2.16 10.38 2.32
C LEU A 29 1.62 10.68 3.71
N ALA A 30 2.39 11.42 4.51
CA ALA A 30 1.96 11.94 5.82
C ALA A 30 2.51 13.35 6.01
N ASP A 31 1.72 14.24 6.61
CA ASP A 31 2.08 15.65 6.86
C ASP A 31 2.63 16.38 5.62
N GLY A 32 2.03 16.11 4.47
CA GLY A 32 2.41 16.69 3.18
C GLY A 32 3.75 16.19 2.62
N LYS A 33 4.34 15.14 3.20
CA LYS A 33 5.63 14.58 2.79
C LYS A 33 5.53 13.08 2.53
N ILE A 34 6.31 12.60 1.57
CA ILE A 34 6.50 11.16 1.37
C ILE A 34 7.37 10.65 2.51
N VAL A 35 6.79 9.84 3.38
CA VAL A 35 7.46 9.28 4.56
C VAL A 35 8.01 7.87 4.34
N ALA A 36 7.52 7.17 3.32
CA ALA A 36 8.08 5.90 2.83
C ALA A 36 7.71 5.69 1.36
N ILE A 37 8.59 5.01 0.60
CA ILE A 37 8.32 4.63 -0.79
C ILE A 37 8.99 3.29 -1.10
N GLY A 38 8.30 2.41 -1.80
CA GLY A 38 8.80 1.08 -2.14
C GLY A 38 7.69 0.11 -2.55
N SER A 39 8.03 -1.17 -2.64
CA SER A 39 7.06 -2.25 -2.74
C SER A 39 6.21 -2.37 -1.47
N MET A 40 5.06 -3.06 -1.57
CA MET A 40 4.21 -3.33 -0.41
C MET A 40 4.99 -4.01 0.74
N SER A 41 5.84 -4.99 0.43
CA SER A 41 6.65 -5.71 1.42
C SER A 41 7.73 -4.83 2.10
N GLU A 42 8.20 -3.78 1.43
CA GLU A 42 9.11 -2.79 2.04
C GLU A 42 8.34 -1.83 2.94
N LEU A 43 7.15 -1.37 2.52
CA LEU A 43 6.30 -0.51 3.35
C LEU A 43 5.84 -1.22 4.63
N LEU A 44 5.49 -2.51 4.55
CA LEU A 44 5.12 -3.34 5.71
C LEU A 44 6.28 -3.51 6.71
N ARG A 45 7.53 -3.39 6.27
CA ARG A 45 8.74 -3.43 7.12
C ARG A 45 9.21 -2.03 7.54
N SER A 46 8.47 -0.98 7.19
CA SER A 46 8.83 0.38 7.55
C SER A 46 8.76 0.58 9.07
N GLU A 47 9.79 1.23 9.62
CA GLU A 47 9.85 1.64 11.03
C GLU A 47 9.15 2.99 11.29
N HIS A 48 8.66 3.68 10.24
CA HIS A 48 8.02 4.97 10.39
C HIS A 48 6.69 4.85 11.16
N PRO A 49 6.46 5.60 12.26
CA PRO A 49 5.31 5.42 13.13
C PRO A 49 3.96 5.49 12.42
N TRP A 50 3.79 6.48 11.52
CA TRP A 50 2.56 6.62 10.74
C TRP A 50 2.33 5.43 9.80
N VAL A 51 3.39 4.92 9.18
CA VAL A 51 3.30 3.78 8.25
C VAL A 51 2.93 2.53 9.06
N LYS A 52 3.60 2.26 10.19
CA LYS A 52 3.21 1.17 11.09
C LYS A 52 1.76 1.26 11.54
N ALA A 53 1.32 2.43 12.01
CA ALA A 53 -0.06 2.62 12.47
C ALA A 53 -1.08 2.38 11.35
N TYR A 54 -0.78 2.83 10.14
CA TYR A 54 -1.64 2.66 8.97
C TYR A 54 -1.72 1.20 8.50
N PHE A 55 -0.55 0.56 8.34
CA PHE A 55 -0.42 -0.77 7.77
C PHE A 55 -0.64 -1.90 8.77
N HIS A 56 -0.61 -1.66 10.08
CA HIS A 56 -0.89 -2.67 11.13
C HIS A 56 -2.19 -2.40 11.92
N GLY A 57 -2.91 -1.30 11.63
CA GLY A 57 -4.20 -1.00 12.25
C GLY A 57 -5.37 -1.87 11.75
N LYS A 58 -6.61 -1.57 12.15
CA LYS A 58 -7.83 -2.31 11.72
C LYS A 58 -7.97 -2.49 10.20
N ARG A 59 -7.35 -1.62 9.40
CA ARG A 59 -7.33 -1.70 7.92
C ARG A 59 -6.39 -2.77 7.38
N SER A 60 -5.34 -3.12 8.11
CA SER A 60 -4.45 -4.26 7.82
C SER A 60 -5.18 -5.60 7.80
N GLN A 61 -6.24 -5.73 8.61
CA GLN A 61 -7.02 -6.96 8.71
C GLN A 61 -7.71 -7.34 7.39
N MET A 62 -7.88 -6.40 6.46
CA MET A 62 -8.39 -6.67 5.10
C MET A 62 -7.35 -7.31 4.17
N LEU A 63 -6.05 -7.29 4.52
CA LEU A 63 -4.99 -8.01 3.79
C LEU A 63 -4.86 -9.47 4.25
N GLN A 64 -5.55 -9.88 5.33
CA GLN A 64 -5.55 -11.27 5.77
C GLN A 64 -6.63 -12.08 5.04
N PRO A 65 -6.30 -13.22 4.42
CA PRO A 65 -7.31 -14.09 3.85
C PRO A 65 -8.25 -14.53 4.97
N ARG A 66 -9.56 -14.35 4.75
CA ARG A 66 -10.62 -14.79 5.66
C ARG A 66 -10.42 -16.29 5.89
N LYS A 67 -9.98 -16.68 7.09
CA LYS A 67 -9.98 -18.09 7.51
C LYS A 67 -11.44 -18.56 7.49
N ILE A 68 -11.73 -19.51 6.62
CA ILE A 68 -12.94 -20.33 6.62
C ILE A 68 -12.73 -21.43 7.67
#